data_AF-M2T3D6-F1
#
_entry.id   AF-M2T3D6-F1
#
_cell.length_a   1.000
_cell.length_b   1.000
_cell.length_c   1.000
_cell.angle_alpha   90.00
_cell.angle_beta   90.00
_cell.angle_gamma   90.00
#
_symmetry.space_group_name_H-M   'P 1'
#
loop_
_entity.id
_entity.type
_entity.pdbx_description
1 polymer ?
#
loop_
_entity_poly.entity_id
_entity_poly.type
_entity_poly.pdbx_seq_one_letter_code
_entity_poly.pdbx_strand_id
1 'polypeptide(L)'
;NKRQDGKDRVCPEDELALLPYMPPLFGCELPPCGLMPQLAYQNVVRRLRKLWLLRAKENPTEISLKYICEKVLDELLDESEKLPFGKANKTTRRTPWRREQVFRFEPCWAHYFVLEARRMSGRSSMTSMEGETQDAHPETEFVIPMTLGIHVKNPANKEHVCQLWKEWHKKKRR
;
A
#
# COMPACT_ATOMS: atom_id res chain seq x y z
N ASN A 1 17.16 -14.14 -27.08
CA ASN A 1 16.38 -13.51 -25.98
C ASN A 1 15.13 -12.84 -26.51
N LYS A 2 14.01 -13.57 -26.54
CA LYS A 2 12.70 -13.04 -26.91
C LYS A 2 12.23 -12.07 -25.82
N ARG A 3 11.93 -10.83 -26.20
CA ARG A 3 11.38 -9.79 -25.31
C ARG A 3 10.00 -10.24 -24.81
N GLN A 4 9.88 -10.53 -23.52
CA GLN A 4 8.61 -10.77 -22.82
C GLN A 4 7.88 -9.46 -22.45
N ASP A 5 8.09 -8.38 -23.20
CA ASP A 5 7.58 -7.03 -22.87
C ASP A 5 6.05 -6.90 -23.02
N GLY A 6 5.37 -7.91 -23.59
CA GLY A 6 3.94 -7.90 -23.88
C GLY A 6 3.03 -8.60 -22.87
N LYS A 7 3.57 -9.35 -21.90
CA LYS A 7 2.74 -10.09 -20.91
C LYS A 7 2.36 -9.28 -19.67
N ASP A 8 3.12 -8.25 -19.33
CA ASP A 8 2.94 -7.47 -18.09
C ASP A 8 2.13 -6.18 -18.26
N ARG A 9 1.43 -6.02 -19.39
CA ARG A 9 0.62 -4.82 -19.67
C ARG A 9 -0.84 -5.19 -19.84
N VAL A 10 -1.67 -4.61 -19.00
CA VAL A 10 -3.13 -4.62 -19.14
C VAL A 10 -3.48 -3.55 -20.16
N CYS A 11 -4.34 -3.89 -21.13
CA CYS A 11 -4.79 -2.94 -22.14
C CYS A 11 -5.69 -1.87 -21.47
N PRO A 12 -5.73 -0.61 -21.96
CA PRO A 12 -6.53 0.45 -21.35
C PRO A 12 -8.02 0.10 -21.21
N GLU A 13 -8.57 -0.63 -22.17
CA GLU A 13 -9.97 -1.07 -22.19
C GLU A 13 -10.25 -2.09 -21.07
N ASP A 14 -9.35 -3.07 -20.91
CA ASP A 14 -9.41 -4.06 -19.82
C ASP A 14 -9.28 -3.38 -18.45
N GLU A 15 -8.38 -2.38 -18.34
CA GLU A 15 -8.21 -1.62 -17.11
C GLU A 15 -9.53 -0.92 -16.76
N LEU A 16 -10.13 -0.16 -17.67
CA LEU A 16 -11.38 0.54 -17.44
C LEU A 16 -12.53 -0.39 -17.04
N ALA A 17 -12.60 -1.59 -17.62
CA ALA A 17 -13.61 -2.59 -17.28
C ALA A 17 -13.41 -3.18 -15.87
N LEU A 18 -12.15 -3.30 -15.41
CA LEU A 18 -11.81 -3.89 -14.12
C LEU A 18 -11.78 -2.87 -12.97
N LEU A 19 -11.60 -1.59 -13.26
CA LEU A 19 -11.54 -0.52 -12.24
C LEU A 19 -12.71 -0.51 -11.25
N PRO A 20 -13.99 -0.71 -11.66
CA PRO A 20 -15.11 -0.73 -10.73
C PRO A 20 -15.04 -1.85 -9.68
N TYR A 21 -14.31 -2.93 -9.97
CA TYR A 21 -14.15 -4.08 -9.07
C TYR A 21 -12.88 -3.97 -8.21
N MET A 22 -12.07 -2.94 -8.42
CA MET A 22 -10.85 -2.75 -7.67
C MET A 22 -11.16 -2.43 -6.20
N PRO A 23 -10.51 -3.13 -5.25
CA PRO A 23 -10.74 -2.89 -3.83
C PRO A 23 -10.49 -1.42 -3.44
N PRO A 24 -11.34 -0.83 -2.58
CA PRO A 24 -11.13 0.53 -2.05
C PRO A 24 -9.76 0.72 -1.40
N LEU A 25 -9.17 -0.36 -0.86
CA LEU A 25 -7.82 -0.37 -0.31
C LEU A 25 -6.79 0.17 -1.31
N PHE A 26 -6.95 -0.11 -2.61
CA PHE A 26 -6.06 0.34 -3.69
C PHE A 26 -6.55 1.63 -4.38
N GLY A 27 -7.46 2.37 -3.74
CA GLY A 27 -7.93 3.67 -4.20
C GLY A 27 -6.83 4.74 -4.22
N CYS A 28 -7.01 5.78 -5.03
CA CYS A 28 -6.00 6.81 -5.30
C CYS A 28 -6.04 8.00 -4.31
N GLU A 29 -6.99 8.03 -3.37
CA GLU A 29 -7.14 9.13 -2.42
C GLU A 29 -5.91 9.24 -1.53
N LEU A 30 -5.38 10.46 -1.42
CA LEU A 30 -4.13 10.72 -0.69
C LEU A 30 -4.34 10.78 0.83
N PRO A 31 -3.40 10.21 1.60
CA PRO A 31 -3.40 10.35 3.05
C PRO A 31 -3.06 11.79 3.47
N PRO A 32 -3.57 12.28 4.61
CA PRO A 32 -3.32 13.63 5.11
C PRO A 32 -1.95 13.72 5.80
N CYS A 33 -0.89 13.65 4.99
CA CYS A 33 0.50 13.72 5.44
C CYS A 33 1.37 14.57 4.49
N GLY A 34 2.67 14.65 4.78
CA GLY A 34 3.60 15.45 3.97
C GLY A 34 3.85 14.87 2.57
N LEU A 35 4.40 15.71 1.69
CA LEU A 35 4.62 15.38 0.28
C LEU A 35 5.44 14.10 0.04
N MET A 36 6.52 13.89 0.81
CA MET A 36 7.39 12.72 0.61
C MET A 36 6.64 11.41 0.93
N PRO A 37 5.98 11.25 2.10
CA PRO A 37 5.08 10.14 2.34
C PRO A 37 3.93 10.00 1.33
N GLN A 38 3.33 11.10 0.86
CA GLN A 38 2.25 11.04 -0.13
C GLN A 38 2.72 10.50 -1.49
N LEU A 39 3.89 10.94 -1.98
CA LEU A 39 4.47 10.39 -3.21
C LEU A 39 4.82 8.90 -3.07
N ALA A 40 5.33 8.51 -1.90
CA ALA A 40 5.61 7.11 -1.59
C ALA A 40 4.33 6.27 -1.62
N TYR A 41 3.26 6.78 -1.00
CA TYR A 41 1.94 6.17 -1.05
C TYR A 41 1.46 5.94 -2.48
N GLN A 42 1.53 6.98 -3.34
CA GLN A 42 1.13 6.87 -4.75
C GLN A 42 1.95 5.84 -5.52
N ASN A 43 3.26 5.77 -5.28
CA ASN A 43 4.13 4.78 -5.90
C ASN A 43 3.72 3.36 -5.51
N VAL A 44 3.49 3.11 -4.22
CA VAL A 44 3.06 1.80 -3.72
C VAL A 44 1.68 1.43 -4.26
N VAL A 45 0.70 2.35 -4.20
CA VAL A 45 -0.63 2.14 -4.79
C VAL A 45 -0.54 1.80 -6.27
N ARG A 46 0.29 2.49 -7.05
CA ARG A 46 0.47 2.19 -8.48
C ARG A 46 0.98 0.76 -8.69
N ARG A 47 1.92 0.28 -7.88
CA ARG A 47 2.43 -1.11 -7.94
C ARG A 47 1.33 -2.12 -7.57
N LEU A 48 0.59 -1.87 -6.49
CA LEU A 48 -0.51 -2.72 -6.04
C LEU A 48 -1.62 -2.82 -7.10
N ARG A 49 -2.05 -1.68 -7.65
CA ARG A 49 -3.08 -1.62 -8.70
C ARG A 49 -2.64 -2.37 -9.95
N LYS A 50 -1.40 -2.18 -10.40
CA LYS A 50 -0.85 -2.90 -11.55
C LYS A 50 -0.90 -4.41 -11.32
N LEU A 51 -0.43 -4.87 -10.16
CA LEU A 51 -0.42 -6.30 -9.84
C LEU A 51 -1.84 -6.88 -9.70
N TRP A 52 -2.75 -6.12 -9.10
CA TRP A 52 -4.16 -6.50 -9.00
C TRP A 52 -4.81 -6.64 -10.39
N LEU A 53 -4.61 -5.67 -11.29
CA LEU A 53 -5.16 -5.71 -12.65
C LEU A 53 -4.63 -6.90 -13.45
N LEU A 54 -3.34 -7.21 -13.33
CA LEU A 54 -2.74 -8.39 -13.98
C LEU A 54 -3.42 -9.67 -13.49
N ARG A 55 -3.65 -9.80 -12.19
CA ARG A 55 -4.32 -10.97 -11.61
C ARG A 55 -5.80 -11.04 -11.94
N ALA A 56 -6.49 -9.91 -11.91
CA ALA A 56 -7.91 -9.84 -12.27
C ALA A 56 -8.16 -10.26 -13.72
N LYS A 57 -7.23 -9.93 -14.62
CA LYS A 57 -7.28 -10.38 -16.02
C LYS A 57 -7.04 -11.89 -16.19
N GLU A 58 -6.15 -12.47 -15.40
CA GLU A 58 -5.81 -13.90 -15.49
C GLU A 58 -6.83 -14.81 -14.79
N ASN A 59 -7.23 -14.46 -13.57
CA ASN A 59 -8.16 -15.23 -12.74
C ASN A 59 -8.93 -14.28 -11.79
N PRO A 60 -10.10 -13.75 -12.23
CA PRO A 60 -10.85 -12.75 -11.46
C PRO A 60 -11.47 -13.31 -10.17
N THR A 61 -11.63 -14.64 -10.03
CA THR A 61 -12.34 -15.26 -8.91
C THR A 61 -11.47 -15.48 -7.66
N GLU A 62 -10.14 -15.42 -7.79
CA GLU A 62 -9.21 -15.78 -6.69
C GLU A 62 -8.14 -14.70 -6.44
N ILE A 63 -8.54 -13.45 -6.30
CA ILE A 63 -7.60 -12.35 -6.04
C ILE A 63 -7.37 -12.16 -4.54
N SER A 64 -6.31 -12.77 -4.01
CA SER A 64 -5.89 -12.52 -2.62
C SER A 64 -5.21 -11.15 -2.47
N LEU A 65 -5.89 -10.22 -1.78
CA LEU A 65 -5.33 -8.90 -1.47
C LEU A 65 -4.08 -9.00 -0.59
N LYS A 66 -4.11 -9.92 0.39
CA LYS A 66 -2.98 -10.20 1.26
C LYS A 66 -1.75 -10.57 0.42
N TYR A 67 -1.89 -11.51 -0.52
CA TYR A 67 -0.80 -11.93 -1.40
C TYR A 67 -0.24 -10.76 -2.22
N ILE A 68 -1.10 -9.92 -2.80
CA ILE A 68 -0.69 -8.75 -3.58
C ILE A 68 0.13 -7.77 -2.73
N CYS A 69 -0.36 -7.47 -1.51
CA CYS A 69 0.33 -6.59 -0.58
C CYS A 69 1.68 -7.16 -0.12
N GLU A 70 1.72 -8.44 0.25
CA GLU A 70 2.94 -9.12 0.70
C GLU A 70 3.99 -9.14 -0.42
N LYS A 71 3.59 -9.45 -1.66
CA LYS A 71 4.51 -9.43 -2.80
C LYS A 71 5.13 -8.05 -3.03
N VAL A 72 4.35 -6.97 -2.96
CA VAL A 72 4.88 -5.61 -3.14
C VAL A 72 5.79 -5.22 -1.98
N LEU A 73 5.49 -5.65 -0.75
CA LEU A 73 6.38 -5.45 0.40
C LEU A 73 7.72 -6.16 0.20
N ASP A 74 7.69 -7.44 -0.17
CA ASP A 74 8.90 -8.24 -0.39
C ASP A 74 9.77 -7.61 -1.48
N GLU A 75 9.20 -7.20 -2.61
CA GLU A 75 9.93 -6.51 -3.69
C GLU A 75 10.62 -5.21 -3.22
N LEU A 76 9.99 -4.46 -2.31
CA LEU A 76 10.54 -3.23 -1.75
C LEU A 76 11.63 -3.48 -0.71
N LEU A 77 11.47 -4.53 0.10
CA LEU A 77 12.50 -4.96 1.06
C LEU A 77 13.75 -5.46 0.32
N ASP A 78 13.56 -6.31 -0.69
CA ASP A 78 14.61 -6.76 -1.61
C ASP A 78 15.38 -5.59 -2.24
N GLU A 79 14.65 -4.56 -2.70
CA GLU A 79 15.26 -3.35 -3.27
C GLU A 79 16.01 -2.53 -2.22
N SER A 80 15.52 -2.49 -0.98
CA SER A 80 16.18 -1.82 0.14
C SER A 80 17.46 -2.53 0.56
N GLU A 81 17.50 -3.85 0.50
CA GLU A 81 18.72 -4.63 0.79
C GLU A 81 19.77 -4.47 -0.30
N LYS A 82 19.37 -4.57 -1.58
CA LYS A 82 20.26 -4.42 -2.73
C LYS A 82 20.81 -3.00 -2.87
N LEU A 83 19.99 -2.01 -2.54
CA LEU A 83 20.41 -0.61 -2.53
C LEU A 83 19.91 0.06 -1.24
N PRO A 84 20.71 0.08 -0.17
CA PRO A 84 20.30 0.70 1.09
C PRO A 84 20.08 2.21 0.98
N PHE A 85 19.25 2.76 1.85
CA PHE A 85 18.97 4.20 1.90
C PHE A 85 20.26 5.01 2.04
N GLY A 86 20.38 6.07 1.23
CA GLY A 86 21.55 6.96 1.25
C GLY A 86 22.82 6.37 0.61
N LYS A 87 22.77 5.15 0.08
CA LYS A 87 23.86 4.53 -0.70
C LYS A 87 23.70 4.71 -2.20
N ALA A 88 22.56 5.23 -2.67
CA ALA A 88 22.39 5.63 -4.06
C ALA A 88 23.37 6.78 -4.40
N ASN A 89 24.28 6.53 -5.33
CA ASN A 89 25.28 7.49 -5.78
C ASN A 89 25.04 7.85 -7.27
N LYS A 90 25.97 8.57 -7.90
CA LYS A 90 25.81 8.97 -9.31
C LYS A 90 25.70 7.77 -10.26
N THR A 91 26.32 6.64 -9.93
CA THR A 91 26.41 5.43 -10.78
C THR A 91 25.35 4.38 -10.46
N THR A 92 24.82 4.35 -9.24
CA THR A 92 23.86 3.34 -8.78
C THR A 92 22.58 4.05 -8.34
N ARG A 93 21.54 3.92 -9.15
CA ARG A 93 20.22 4.52 -8.91
C ARG A 93 19.17 3.42 -8.79
N ARG A 94 18.16 3.66 -7.94
CA ARG A 94 16.96 2.82 -7.90
C ARG A 94 16.31 2.79 -9.27
N THR A 95 15.74 1.63 -9.61
CA THR A 95 14.98 1.45 -10.85
C THR A 95 13.60 0.92 -10.48
N PRO A 96 12.52 1.67 -10.77
CA PRO A 96 12.49 2.99 -11.41
C PRO A 96 13.12 4.09 -10.54
N TRP A 97 13.58 5.17 -11.18
CA TRP A 97 14.20 6.30 -10.47
C TRP A 97 13.21 6.97 -9.52
N ARG A 98 13.66 7.21 -8.28
CA ARG A 98 12.92 7.94 -7.25
C ARG A 98 13.87 8.56 -6.24
N ARG A 99 13.43 9.63 -5.58
CA ARG A 99 14.19 10.28 -4.50
C ARG A 99 14.31 9.32 -3.31
N GLU A 100 15.49 9.26 -2.68
CA GLU A 100 15.70 8.44 -1.48
C GLU A 100 14.71 8.79 -0.36
N GLN A 101 14.43 10.08 -0.16
CA GLN A 101 13.48 10.57 0.83
C GLN A 101 12.04 10.07 0.59
N VAL A 102 11.68 9.76 -0.65
CA VAL A 102 10.40 9.13 -0.99
C VAL A 102 10.50 7.63 -0.71
N PHE A 103 11.56 6.97 -1.20
CA PHE A 103 11.73 5.53 -1.03
C PHE A 103 11.72 5.09 0.43
N ARG A 104 12.29 5.89 1.35
CA ARG A 104 12.27 5.60 2.80
C ARG A 104 10.87 5.27 3.34
N PHE A 105 9.80 5.85 2.77
CA PHE A 105 8.43 5.61 3.22
C PHE A 105 7.72 4.49 2.46
N GLU A 106 8.26 4.01 1.34
CA GLU A 106 7.57 3.00 0.52
C GLU A 106 7.44 1.64 1.22
N PRO A 107 8.49 1.06 1.83
CA PRO A 107 8.34 -0.17 2.62
C PRO A 107 7.36 0.00 3.79
N CYS A 108 7.35 1.16 4.44
CA CYS A 108 6.40 1.47 5.53
C CYS A 108 4.95 1.47 5.03
N TRP A 109 4.69 2.07 3.87
CA TRP A 109 3.37 2.03 3.23
C TRP A 109 2.98 0.63 2.80
N ALA A 110 3.90 -0.14 2.21
CA ALA A 110 3.63 -1.52 1.83
C ALA A 110 3.29 -2.39 3.05
N HIS A 111 3.99 -2.20 4.17
CA HIS A 111 3.67 -2.88 5.43
C HIS A 111 2.27 -2.49 5.94
N TYR A 112 1.91 -1.21 5.90
CA TYR A 112 0.54 -0.76 6.20
C TYR A 112 -0.52 -1.50 5.36
N PHE A 113 -0.29 -1.64 4.05
CA PHE A 113 -1.22 -2.35 3.17
C PHE A 113 -1.34 -3.85 3.48
N VAL A 114 -0.26 -4.49 3.92
CA VAL A 114 -0.30 -5.89 4.41
C VAL A 114 -1.20 -6.00 5.64
N LEU A 115 -1.05 -5.09 6.61
CA LEU A 115 -1.85 -5.10 7.83
C LEU A 115 -3.34 -4.85 7.54
N GLU A 116 -3.66 -3.89 6.68
CA GLU A 116 -5.05 -3.63 6.29
C GLU A 116 -5.66 -4.79 5.50
N ALA A 117 -4.89 -5.41 4.58
CA ALA A 117 -5.37 -6.58 3.84
C ALA A 117 -5.67 -7.76 4.78
N ARG A 118 -4.78 -8.04 5.76
CA ARG A 118 -5.00 -9.06 6.80
C ARG A 118 -6.27 -8.78 7.60
N ARG A 119 -6.50 -7.52 7.99
CA ARG A 119 -7.71 -7.12 8.72
C ARG A 119 -8.99 -7.36 7.91
N MET A 120 -8.97 -7.06 6.62
CA MET A 120 -10.11 -7.30 5.74
C MET A 120 -10.40 -8.79 5.56
N SER A 121 -9.35 -9.61 5.43
CA SER A 121 -9.50 -11.07 5.36
C SER A 121 -10.04 -11.66 6.66
N GLY A 122 -9.57 -11.19 7.83
CA GLY A 122 -10.04 -11.66 9.14
C GLY A 122 -11.52 -11.39 9.39
N ARG A 123 -12.02 -10.20 8.99
CA ARG A 123 -13.45 -9.84 9.14
C ARG A 123 -14.40 -10.72 8.33
N SER A 124 -13.95 -11.26 7.20
CA SER A 124 -14.78 -12.10 6.34
C SER A 124 -14.91 -13.53 6.85
N SER A 125 -14.04 -13.94 7.79
CA SER A 125 -13.96 -15.31 8.29
C SER A 125 -14.48 -15.48 9.73
N MET A 126 -14.86 -14.39 10.41
CA MET A 126 -15.44 -14.44 11.76
C MET A 126 -16.94 -14.74 11.71
N THR A 127 -17.29 -15.98 12.06
CA THR A 127 -18.58 -16.30 12.67
C THR A 127 -18.69 -15.62 14.05
N SER A 128 -19.91 -15.24 14.43
CA SER A 128 -20.28 -14.29 15.49
C SER A 128 -19.87 -14.65 16.93
N MET A 129 -18.93 -15.58 17.16
CA MET A 129 -18.61 -16.11 18.50
C MET A 129 -17.14 -15.97 18.92
N GLU A 130 -16.23 -15.54 18.05
CA GLU A 130 -14.78 -15.42 18.34
C GLU A 130 -14.29 -13.97 18.33
N GLY A 131 -15.10 -13.05 18.87
CA GLY A 131 -14.82 -11.60 18.86
C GLY A 131 -13.79 -11.09 19.87
N GLU A 132 -13.28 -11.94 20.77
CA GLU A 132 -12.60 -11.46 21.99
C GLU A 132 -11.10 -11.78 22.06
N THR A 133 -10.52 -12.51 21.10
CA THR A 133 -9.10 -12.94 21.16
C THR A 133 -8.37 -12.88 19.83
N GLN A 134 -8.64 -11.88 18.98
CA GLN A 134 -7.67 -11.52 17.94
C GLN A 134 -6.83 -10.36 18.42
N ASP A 135 -5.57 -10.70 18.75
CA ASP A 135 -4.43 -9.83 18.97
C ASP A 135 -4.73 -8.38 18.63
N ALA A 136 -4.93 -7.59 19.69
CA ALA A 136 -4.90 -6.14 19.64
C ALA A 136 -3.48 -5.73 19.21
N HIS A 137 -3.20 -5.85 17.92
CA HIS A 137 -1.98 -5.32 17.35
C HIS A 137 -2.02 -3.83 17.67
N PRO A 138 -1.04 -3.25 18.38
CA PRO A 138 -1.11 -1.87 18.85
C PRO A 138 -1.41 -0.90 17.69
N GLU A 139 -0.93 -1.21 16.47
CA GLU A 139 -1.22 -0.48 15.23
C GLU A 139 -2.71 -0.35 14.85
N THR A 140 -3.59 -1.13 15.47
CA THR A 140 -5.05 -1.10 15.26
C THR A 140 -5.72 0.07 15.97
N GLU A 141 -5.11 0.57 17.05
CA GLU A 141 -5.63 1.69 17.84
C GLU A 141 -5.14 3.05 17.34
N PHE A 142 -4.03 3.08 16.59
CA PHE A 142 -3.46 4.34 16.13
C PHE A 142 -4.19 4.88 14.90
N VAL A 143 -4.66 6.12 15.05
CA VAL A 143 -5.27 6.89 13.96
C VAL A 143 -4.28 7.18 12.83
N ILE A 144 -2.99 7.28 13.15
CA ILE A 144 -1.90 7.47 12.18
C ILE A 144 -1.01 6.22 12.24
N PRO A 145 -0.75 5.53 11.11
CA PRO A 145 0.08 4.33 11.12
C PRO A 145 1.48 4.63 11.68
N MET A 146 1.84 3.97 12.80
CA MET A 146 3.12 4.19 13.48
C MET A 146 4.31 3.83 12.61
N THR A 147 4.15 2.82 11.75
CA THR A 147 5.13 2.38 10.75
C THR A 147 5.63 3.51 9.85
N LEU A 148 4.84 4.56 9.65
CA LEU A 148 5.20 5.70 8.81
C LEU A 148 6.07 6.74 9.54
N GLY A 149 6.18 6.69 10.87
CA GLY A 149 6.92 7.69 11.65
C GLY A 149 6.43 9.13 11.44
N ILE A 150 5.14 9.30 11.11
CA ILE A 150 4.54 10.61 10.84
C ILE A 150 4.05 11.21 12.16
N HIS A 151 4.55 12.40 12.46
CA HIS A 151 4.14 13.16 13.65
C HIS A 151 3.51 14.50 13.25
N VAL A 152 2.42 14.86 13.92
CA VAL A 152 1.80 16.18 13.74
C VAL A 152 2.68 17.23 14.41
N LYS A 153 3.33 18.08 13.61
CA LYS A 153 4.27 19.10 14.12
C LYS A 153 3.59 20.18 14.96
N ASN A 154 2.39 20.60 14.58
CA ASN A 154 1.63 21.62 15.30
C ASN A 154 0.57 20.94 16.19
N PRO A 155 0.73 20.98 17.54
CA PRO A 155 -0.22 20.37 18.46
C PRO A 155 -1.65 20.90 18.30
N ALA A 156 -1.82 22.17 17.93
CA ALA A 156 -3.14 22.78 17.71
C ALA A 156 -3.92 22.11 16.57
N ASN A 157 -3.21 21.51 15.59
CA ASN A 157 -3.83 20.83 14.45
C ASN A 157 -4.02 19.33 14.69
N LYS A 158 -3.59 18.79 15.83
CA LYS A 158 -3.53 17.34 16.08
C LYS A 158 -4.89 16.68 15.93
N GLU A 159 -5.92 17.25 16.54
CA GLU A 159 -7.28 16.70 16.48
C GLU A 159 -7.82 16.68 15.05
N HIS A 160 -7.69 17.79 14.33
CA HIS A 160 -8.14 17.90 12.95
C HIS A 160 -7.42 16.89 12.03
N VAL A 161 -6.09 16.79 12.14
CA VAL A 161 -5.30 15.82 11.35
C VAL A 161 -5.72 14.39 11.68
N CYS A 162 -5.93 14.06 12.95
CA CYS A 162 -6.46 12.75 13.35
C CYS A 162 -7.83 12.47 12.71
N GLN A 163 -8.72 13.46 12.65
CA GLN A 163 -10.02 13.28 12.00
C GLN A 163 -9.87 13.02 10.50
N LEU A 164 -8.99 13.75 9.80
CA LEU A 164 -8.71 13.50 8.39
C LEU A 164 -8.19 12.07 8.15
N TRP A 165 -7.31 11.57 9.02
CA TRP A 165 -6.82 10.20 8.94
C TRP A 165 -7.94 9.17 9.16
N LYS A 166 -8.82 9.37 10.14
CA LYS A 166 -9.99 8.50 10.35
C LYS A 166 -10.88 8.43 9.11
N GLU A 167 -11.20 9.58 8.51
CA GLU A 167 -12.01 9.62 7.28
C GLU A 167 -11.30 8.97 6.09
N TRP A 168 -9.98 9.18 5.96
CA TRP A 168 -9.20 8.52 4.94
C TRP A 168 -9.19 6.99 5.11
N HIS A 169 -9.00 6.47 6.33
CA HIS A 169 -9.08 5.03 6.61
C HIS A 169 -10.45 4.45 6.31
N LYS A 170 -11.55 5.16 6.63
CA LYS A 170 -12.91 4.70 6.29
C LYS A 170 -13.05 4.46 4.80
N LYS A 171 -12.55 5.37 3.96
CA LYS A 171 -12.58 5.25 2.49
C LYS A 171 -11.73 4.10 1.95
N LYS A 172 -10.71 3.65 2.68
CA LYS A 172 -9.89 2.49 2.27
C LYS A 172 -10.52 1.15 2.66
N ARG A 173 -11.42 1.14 3.65
CA ARG A 173 -12.01 -0.08 4.23
C ARG A 173 -13.48 -0.31 3.85
N ARG A 174 -14.10 0.62 3.15
CA ARG A 174 -15.50 0.61 2.69
C ARG A 174 -15.53 1.01 1.23
#